data_AF-A0A526YDK8-F1
#
_entry.id   AF-A0A526YDK8-F1
#
_cell.length_a   1.000
_cell.length_b   1.000
_cell.length_c   1.000
_cell.angle_alpha   90.00
_cell.angle_beta   90.00
_cell.angle_gamma   90.00
#
_symmetry.space_group_name_H-M   'P 1'
#
loop_
_entity.id
_entity.type
_entity.pdbx_description
1 polymer ?
#
loop_
_entity_poly.entity_id
_entity_poly.type
_entity_poly.pdbx_seq_one_letter_code
_entity_poly.pdbx_strand_id
1 'polypeptide(L)'
;ATSTPAKAAFWTLGVLGFATGLYNWVFYADLIRRSGFLTTPDLIVGTVLVVLVFEAARRLMGLPLALIALIFLAYASFGNHLPPPFIHRGYDFAQLIDTFAFGTEGIYGTPVYVSAAYIFIFVVFAAFLERAGMIALF
;
A
#
# COMPACT_ATOMS: atom_id res chain seq x y z
N ALA A 1 -12.62 -24.68 6.74
CA ALA A 1 -12.21 -24.33 8.12
C ALA A 1 -10.80 -23.75 8.08
N THR A 2 -10.62 -22.46 8.33
CA THR A 2 -9.28 -21.86 8.39
C THR A 2 -8.58 -22.39 9.63
N SER A 3 -7.43 -23.06 9.44
CA SER A 3 -6.63 -23.56 10.55
C SER A 3 -6.22 -22.39 11.46
N THR A 4 -6.22 -22.60 12.78
CA THR A 4 -5.76 -21.62 13.79
C THR A 4 -4.47 -20.87 13.40
N PRO A 5 -3.42 -21.51 12.83
CA PRO A 5 -2.23 -20.80 12.36
C PRO A 5 -2.50 -19.83 11.20
N ALA A 6 -3.39 -20.17 10.26
CA ALA A 6 -3.74 -19.28 9.17
C ALA A 6 -4.45 -18.02 9.71
N LYS A 7 -5.34 -18.18 10.70
CA LYS A 7 -6.01 -17.06 11.36
C LYS A 7 -5.02 -16.10 12.03
N ALA A 8 -4.04 -16.65 12.75
CA ALA A 8 -2.98 -15.84 13.38
C ALA A 8 -2.17 -15.06 12.33
N ALA A 9 -1.80 -15.70 11.21
CA ALA A 9 -1.07 -15.04 10.12
C ALA A 9 -1.88 -13.90 9.45
N PHE A 10 -3.20 -14.02 9.36
CA PHE A 10 -4.03 -12.91 8.85
C PHE A 10 -4.06 -11.72 9.82
N TRP A 11 -4.18 -12.00 11.11
CA TRP A 11 -4.17 -10.94 12.13
C TRP A 11 -2.83 -10.21 12.19
N THR A 12 -1.70 -10.93 12.08
CA THR A 12 -0.39 -10.28 12.08
C THR A 12 -0.21 -9.36 10.88
N LEU A 13 -0.62 -9.77 9.69
CA LEU A 13 -0.60 -8.91 8.49
C LEU A 13 -1.48 -7.67 8.66
N GLY A 14 -2.67 -7.83 9.25
CA GLY A 14 -3.57 -6.71 9.54
C GLY A 14 -2.96 -5.72 10.54
N VAL A 15 -2.37 -6.21 11.63
CA VAL A 15 -1.70 -5.38 12.64
C VAL A 15 -0.50 -4.65 12.05
N LEU A 16 0.32 -5.33 11.23
CA LEU A 16 1.45 -4.69 10.56
C LEU A 16 0.99 -3.61 9.59
N GLY A 17 -0.03 -3.86 8.77
CA GLY A 17 -0.57 -2.85 7.84
C GLY A 17 -1.21 -1.66 8.56
N PHE A 18 -1.84 -1.89 9.72
CA PHE A 18 -2.32 -0.80 10.56
C PHE A 18 -1.16 0.02 11.14
N ALA A 19 -0.09 -0.64 11.59
CA ALA A 19 1.09 0.02 12.14
C ALA A 19 1.82 0.90 11.11
N THR A 20 1.89 0.51 9.83
CA THR A 20 2.48 1.36 8.79
C THR A 20 1.67 2.64 8.56
N GLY A 21 0.34 2.54 8.58
CA GLY A 21 -0.54 3.70 8.47
C GLY A 21 -0.47 4.61 9.70
N LEU A 22 -0.39 4.02 10.89
CA LEU A 22 -0.20 4.75 12.15
C LEU A 22 1.12 5.51 12.16
N TYR A 23 2.21 4.88 11.70
CA TYR A 23 3.51 5.55 11.56
C TYR A 23 3.43 6.75 10.62
N ASN A 24 2.81 6.58 9.45
CA ASN A 24 2.63 7.68 8.49
C ASN A 24 1.84 8.83 9.11
N TRP A 25 0.75 8.56 9.82
CA TRP A 25 -0.05 9.58 10.48
C TRP A 25 0.71 10.33 11.58
N VAL A 26 1.41 9.61 12.47
CA VAL A 26 2.15 10.20 13.59
C VAL A 26 3.34 11.04 13.10
N PHE A 27 4.07 10.57 12.10
CA PHE A 27 5.27 11.23 11.59
C PHE A 27 5.03 12.06 10.32
N TYR A 28 3.77 12.30 9.94
CA TYR A 28 3.40 12.96 8.68
C TYR A 28 4.16 14.26 8.41
N ALA A 29 4.15 15.19 9.38
CA ALA A 29 4.82 16.49 9.23
C ALA A 29 6.34 16.36 9.11
N ASP A 30 6.92 15.35 9.74
CA ASP A 30 8.36 15.08 9.68
C ASP A 30 8.76 14.41 8.36
N LEU A 31 7.95 13.47 7.87
CA LEU A 31 8.17 12.80 6.59
C LEU A 31 8.16 13.81 5.44
N ILE A 32 7.23 14.77 5.46
CA ILE A 32 7.20 15.85 4.46
C ILE A 32 8.45 16.72 4.55
N ARG A 33 8.87 17.11 5.76
CA ARG A 33 10.04 17.97 5.96
C ARG A 33 11.36 17.31 5.55
N ARG A 34 11.44 15.98 5.66
CA ARG A 34 12.64 15.19 5.35
C ARG A 34 12.59 14.55 3.97
N SER A 35 11.61 14.88 3.12
CA SER A 35 11.46 14.31 1.78
C SER A 35 12.80 14.27 1.03
N GLY A 36 13.16 13.11 0.48
CA GLY A 36 14.47 12.82 -0.12
C GLY A 36 15.58 12.35 0.85
N PHE A 37 15.40 12.45 2.17
CA PHE A 37 16.37 12.04 3.20
C PHE A 37 15.73 11.13 4.26
N LEU A 38 15.28 9.94 3.83
CA LEU A 38 14.65 8.97 4.72
C LEU A 38 15.61 8.45 5.78
N THR A 39 15.10 8.34 6.99
CA THR A 39 15.83 7.66 8.09
C THR A 39 15.66 6.14 7.97
N THR A 40 16.51 5.38 8.65
CA THR A 40 16.41 3.90 8.69
C THR A 40 15.01 3.39 9.07
N PRO A 41 14.30 3.92 10.09
CA PRO A 41 12.95 3.47 10.38
C PRO A 41 11.96 3.79 9.25
N ASP A 42 12.09 4.92 8.56
CA ASP A 42 11.25 5.26 7.40
C ASP A 42 11.42 4.23 6.28
N LEU A 43 12.67 3.84 6.00
CA LEU A 43 12.98 2.80 5.02
C LEU A 43 12.37 1.45 5.40
N ILE A 44 12.47 1.04 6.66
CA ILE A 44 11.90 -0.22 7.14
C ILE A 44 10.38 -0.21 7.00
N VAL A 45 9.72 0.83 7.51
CA VAL A 45 8.25 0.95 7.47
C VAL A 45 7.74 1.03 6.04
N GLY A 46 8.38 1.83 5.18
CA GLY A 46 8.01 1.95 3.79
C GLY A 46 8.20 0.64 3.01
N THR A 47 9.27 -0.10 3.29
CA THR A 47 9.48 -1.44 2.70
C THR A 47 8.41 -2.42 3.14
N VAL A 48 8.08 -2.45 4.44
CA VAL A 48 7.00 -3.29 4.98
C VAL A 48 5.68 -2.94 4.30
N LEU A 49 5.36 -1.66 4.14
CA LEU A 49 4.15 -1.21 3.45
C LEU A 49 4.09 -1.76 2.01
N VAL A 50 5.16 -1.59 1.23
CA VAL A 50 5.21 -2.08 -0.16
C VAL A 50 4.98 -3.60 -0.19
N VAL A 51 5.71 -4.37 0.62
CA VAL A 51 5.57 -5.84 0.68
C VAL A 51 4.15 -6.26 1.08
N LEU A 52 3.55 -5.59 2.06
CA LEU A 52 2.18 -5.87 2.50
C LEU A 52 1.15 -5.58 1.39
N VAL A 53 1.34 -4.50 0.62
CA VAL A 53 0.46 -4.19 -0.52
C VAL A 53 0.58 -5.24 -1.61
N PHE A 54 1.78 -5.71 -1.92
CA PHE A 54 1.98 -6.82 -2.87
C PHE A 54 1.28 -8.10 -2.40
N GLU A 55 1.41 -8.44 -1.13
CA GLU A 55 0.75 -9.61 -0.55
C GLU A 55 -0.77 -9.46 -0.52
N ALA A 56 -1.29 -8.27 -0.21
CA ALA A 56 -2.71 -7.96 -0.28
C ALA A 56 -3.25 -8.05 -1.71
N ALA A 57 -2.54 -7.47 -2.68
CA ALA A 57 -2.88 -7.55 -4.10
C ALA A 57 -2.91 -9.00 -4.58
N ARG A 58 -1.90 -9.80 -4.22
CA ARG A 58 -1.85 -11.24 -4.55
C ARG A 58 -3.04 -12.02 -3.98
N ARG A 59 -3.47 -11.69 -2.76
CA ARG A 59 -4.59 -12.37 -2.08
C ARG A 59 -5.96 -11.96 -2.61
N LEU A 60 -6.15 -10.68 -2.97
CA LEU A 60 -7.44 -10.12 -3.37
C LEU A 60 -7.68 -10.22 -4.87
N MET A 61 -6.67 -9.87 -5.68
CA MET A 61 -6.76 -9.79 -7.14
C MET A 61 -6.12 -10.99 -7.85
N GLY A 62 -5.42 -11.85 -7.09
CA GLY A 62 -4.73 -13.02 -7.60
C GLY A 62 -3.28 -12.77 -8.01
N LEU A 63 -2.61 -13.86 -8.41
CA LEU A 63 -1.20 -13.86 -8.78
C LEU A 63 -0.83 -12.95 -9.97
N PRO A 64 -1.63 -12.85 -11.06
CA PRO A 64 -1.23 -12.11 -12.25
C PRO A 64 -0.93 -10.64 -11.99
N LEU A 65 -1.79 -9.94 -11.22
CA LEU A 65 -1.61 -8.53 -10.93
C LEU A 65 -0.34 -8.28 -10.10
N ALA A 66 -0.11 -9.10 -9.07
CA ALA A 66 1.07 -9.00 -8.23
C ALA A 66 2.36 -9.21 -9.04
N LEU A 67 2.37 -10.16 -9.98
CA LEU A 67 3.52 -10.39 -10.86
C LEU A 67 3.79 -9.20 -11.78
N ILE A 68 2.76 -8.63 -12.41
CA ILE A 68 2.91 -7.47 -13.27
C ILE A 68 3.49 -6.29 -12.48
N ALA A 69 2.92 -5.99 -11.31
CA ALA A 69 3.43 -4.94 -10.44
C ALA A 69 4.90 -5.19 -10.03
N LEU A 70 5.28 -6.46 -9.81
CA LEU A 70 6.63 -6.83 -9.40
C LEU A 70 7.62 -6.62 -10.55
N ILE A 71 7.21 -6.93 -11.78
CA ILE A 71 8.00 -6.68 -13.00
C ILE A 71 8.25 -5.18 -13.16
N PHE A 72 7.24 -4.33 -12.97
CA PHE A 72 7.42 -2.88 -13.06
C PHE A 72 8.27 -2.31 -11.91
N LEU A 73 8.14 -2.86 -10.70
CA LEU A 73 9.01 -2.48 -9.57
C LEU A 73 10.47 -2.90 -9.82
N ALA A 74 10.68 -4.09 -10.40
CA ALA A 74 11.99 -4.56 -10.82
C ALA A 74 12.56 -3.69 -11.95
N TYR A 75 11.74 -3.30 -12.92
CA TYR A 75 12.13 -2.35 -13.96
C TYR A 75 12.56 -1.00 -13.35
N ALA A 76 11.79 -0.45 -12.41
CA ALA A 76 12.16 0.79 -11.72
C ALA A 76 13.50 0.67 -10.96
N SER A 77 13.81 -0.51 -10.42
CA SER A 77 15.04 -0.76 -9.66
C SER A 77 16.26 -1.04 -10.55
N PHE A 78 16.08 -1.77 -11.66
CA PHE A 78 17.18 -2.32 -12.46
C PHE A 78 17.24 -1.79 -13.90
N GLY A 79 16.34 -0.90 -14.32
CA GLY A 79 16.28 -0.44 -15.70
C GLY A 79 17.48 0.39 -16.15
N ASN A 80 18.36 0.82 -15.24
CA ASN A 80 19.67 1.40 -15.59
C ASN A 80 20.64 0.39 -16.23
N HIS A 81 20.44 -0.91 -16.04
CA HIS A 81 21.27 -1.96 -16.62
C HIS A 81 20.72 -2.47 -17.97
N LEU A 82 19.56 -1.99 -18.41
CA LEU A 82 18.92 -2.43 -19.66
C LEU A 82 19.50 -1.67 -20.87
N PRO A 83 19.51 -2.28 -22.06
CA PRO A 83 19.93 -1.60 -23.28
C PRO A 83 18.87 -0.58 -23.74
N PRO A 84 19.27 0.42 -24.56
CA PRO A 84 18.32 1.29 -25.25
C PRO A 84 17.30 0.45 -26.06
N PRO A 85 16.00 0.82 -26.08
CA PRO A 85 15.38 2.06 -25.60
C PRO A 85 14.88 2.03 -24.14
N PHE A 86 15.10 0.93 -23.40
CA PHE A 86 14.52 0.72 -22.06
C PHE A 86 15.40 1.24 -20.92
N ILE A 87 16.52 1.89 -21.23
CA ILE A 87 17.45 2.41 -20.24
C ILE A 87 16.93 3.69 -19.58
N HIS A 88 17.08 3.80 -18.26
CA HIS A 88 16.85 5.05 -17.53
C HIS A 88 17.94 5.28 -16.48
N ARG A 89 17.92 6.44 -15.80
CA ARG A 89 18.92 6.85 -14.79
C ARG A 89 19.15 5.85 -13.65
N GLY A 90 18.20 4.93 -13.42
CA GLY A 90 18.10 4.16 -12.18
C GLY A 90 17.52 4.99 -11.05
N TYR A 91 16.93 4.31 -10.07
CA TYR A 91 16.42 4.91 -8.84
C TYR A 91 17.03 4.17 -7.65
N ASP A 92 17.57 4.92 -6.70
CA ASP A 92 18.06 4.33 -5.46
C ASP A 92 16.90 3.76 -4.64
N PHE A 93 17.18 2.73 -3.84
CA PHE A 93 16.18 2.09 -3.00
C PHE A 93 15.43 3.09 -2.11
N ALA A 94 16.15 4.02 -1.49
CA ALA A 94 15.55 5.06 -0.67
C ALA A 94 14.59 5.96 -1.47
N GLN A 95 14.93 6.28 -2.72
CA GLN A 95 14.07 7.08 -3.59
C GLN A 95 12.81 6.33 -4.02
N LEU A 96 12.92 5.02 -4.29
CA LEU A 96 11.77 4.17 -4.57
C LEU A 96 10.82 4.13 -3.36
N ILE A 97 11.36 3.89 -2.16
CA ILE A 97 10.55 3.88 -0.94
C ILE A 97 9.91 5.25 -0.67
N ASP A 98 10.65 6.35 -0.84
CA ASP A 98 10.10 7.70 -0.71
C ASP A 98 8.88 7.88 -1.63
N THR A 99 9.05 7.53 -2.91
CA THR A 99 8.01 7.69 -3.94
C THR A 99 6.78 6.80 -3.67
N PHE A 100 6.97 5.52 -3.38
CA PHE A 100 5.86 4.57 -3.23
C PHE A 100 5.18 4.65 -1.87
N ALA A 101 5.91 4.87 -0.78
CA ALA A 101 5.35 4.81 0.56
C ALA A 101 4.93 6.18 1.10
N PHE A 102 5.65 7.25 0.76
CA PHE A 102 5.47 8.58 1.35
C PHE A 102 5.19 9.68 0.31
N GLY A 103 5.30 9.37 -0.98
CA GLY A 103 4.99 10.27 -2.07
C GLY A 103 3.49 10.52 -2.23
N THR A 104 3.16 11.66 -2.83
CA THR A 104 1.77 12.09 -3.07
C THR A 104 1.03 11.22 -4.09
N GLU A 105 1.77 10.58 -5.00
CA GLU A 105 1.26 9.59 -5.97
C GLU A 105 1.55 8.15 -5.53
N GLY A 106 2.01 7.96 -4.30
CA GLY A 106 2.30 6.65 -3.72
C GLY A 106 1.04 5.93 -3.25
N ILE A 107 1.25 4.86 -2.47
CA ILE A 107 0.21 3.98 -1.93
C ILE A 107 -0.83 4.77 -1.13
N TYR A 108 -0.38 5.68 -0.25
CA TYR A 108 -1.27 6.54 0.54
C TYR A 108 -1.75 7.80 -0.20
N GLY A 109 -1.36 7.95 -1.46
CA GLY A 109 -1.73 9.08 -2.31
C GLY A 109 -3.14 8.95 -2.90
N THR A 110 -3.23 9.26 -4.19
CA THR A 110 -4.48 9.26 -4.97
C THR A 110 -5.39 8.04 -4.74
N PRO A 111 -4.92 6.77 -4.74
CA PRO A 111 -5.81 5.61 -4.59
C PRO A 111 -6.50 5.54 -3.22
N VAL A 112 -5.76 5.80 -2.14
CA VAL A 112 -6.30 5.81 -0.77
C VAL A 112 -7.16 7.05 -0.56
N TYR A 113 -6.75 8.21 -1.08
CA TYR A 113 -7.54 9.44 -1.03
C TYR A 113 -8.93 9.25 -1.67
N VAL A 114 -8.99 8.74 -2.90
CA VAL A 114 -10.25 8.47 -3.61
C VAL A 114 -11.11 7.46 -2.84
N SER A 115 -10.49 6.43 -2.27
CA SER A 115 -11.21 5.42 -1.48
C SER A 115 -11.81 6.01 -0.20
N ALA A 116 -11.07 6.85 0.53
CA ALA A 116 -11.52 7.46 1.78
C ALA A 116 -12.54 8.58 1.55
N ALA A 117 -12.36 9.41 0.51
CA ALA A 117 -13.21 10.56 0.24
C ALA A 117 -14.57 10.17 -0.35
N TYR A 118 -14.61 9.15 -1.22
CA TYR A 118 -15.82 8.80 -1.97
C TYR A 118 -16.39 7.44 -1.56
N ILE A 119 -15.58 6.36 -1.58
CA ILE A 119 -16.09 4.99 -1.41
C ILE A 119 -16.52 4.72 0.03
N PHE A 120 -15.74 5.18 1.02
CA PHE A 120 -16.00 4.91 2.43
C PHE A 120 -17.39 5.34 2.90
N ILE A 121 -17.83 6.55 2.52
CA ILE A 121 -19.15 7.08 2.93
C ILE A 121 -20.28 6.20 2.39
N PHE A 122 -20.20 5.77 1.12
CA PHE A 122 -21.20 4.87 0.54
C PHE A 122 -21.23 3.50 1.22
N VAL A 123 -20.07 2.94 1.55
CA VAL A 123 -19.98 1.64 2.24
C VAL A 123 -20.55 1.73 3.65
N VAL A 124 -20.20 2.77 4.41
CA VAL A 124 -20.72 3.00 5.76
C VAL A 124 -22.24 3.23 5.73
N PHE A 125 -22.72 4.03 4.80
CA PHE A 125 -24.15 4.28 4.65
C PHE A 125 -24.92 3.04 4.21
N ALA A 126 -24.38 2.25 3.27
CA ALA A 126 -24.99 0.98 2.86
C ALA A 126 -25.09 -0.01 4.03
N ALA A 127 -24.01 -0.15 4.81
CA ALA A 127 -24.00 -1.00 6.00
C ALA A 127 -24.99 -0.50 7.08
N PHE A 128 -25.12 0.82 7.24
CA PHE A 128 -26.12 1.41 8.13
C PHE A 128 -27.55 1.08 7.68
N LEU A 129 -27.87 1.24 6.40
CA LEU A 129 -29.20 0.92 5.85
C LEU A 129 -29.53 -0.57 5.94
N GLU A 130 -28.55 -1.45 5.67
CA GLU A 130 -28.67 -2.90 5.84
C GLU A 130 -29.06 -3.23 7.29
N ARG A 131 -28.39 -2.61 8.27
CA ARG A 131 -28.67 -2.84 9.70
C ARG A 131 -29.96 -2.19 10.17
N ALA A 132 -30.39 -1.10 9.56
CA ALA A 132 -31.65 -0.42 9.85
C ALA A 132 -32.89 -1.17 9.33
N GLY A 133 -32.72 -2.29 8.64
CA GLY A 133 -33.83 -3.15 8.19
C GLY A 133 -34.51 -2.67 6.90
N MET A 134 -33.91 -1.70 6.20
CA MET A 134 -34.44 -1.21 4.92
C MET A 134 -34.48 -2.28 3.83
N ILE A 135 -33.57 -3.27 3.87
CA ILE A 135 -33.56 -4.41 2.93
C ILE A 135 -34.77 -5.33 3.15
N ALA A 136 -35.35 -5.37 4.36
CA ALA A 136 -36.53 -6.20 4.65
C ALA A 136 -37.86 -5.54 4.24
N LEU A 137 -37.83 -4.28 3.80
CA LEU A 137 -39.00 -3.52 3.35
C LEU A 137 -39.26 -3.66 1.83
N PHE A 138 -38.31 -4.24 1.08
CA PHE A 138 -38.38 -4.54 -0.35
C PHE A 138 -38.33 -6.05 -0.57
#